data_AF-A0A1G0WB66-F1
#
_entry.id   AF-A0A1G0WB66-F1
#
_cell.length_a   1.000
_cell.length_b   1.000
_cell.length_c   1.000
_cell.angle_alpha   90.00
_cell.angle_beta   90.00
_cell.angle_gamma   90.00
#
_symmetry.space_group_name_H-M   'P 1'
#
loop_
_entity.id
_entity.type
_entity.pdbx_description
1 polymer ?
#
loop_
_entity_poly.entity_id
_entity_poly.type
_entity_poly.pdbx_seq_one_letter_code
_entity_poly.pdbx_strand_id
1 'polypeptide(L)' 'MKENRKTPGCALCAETSRSFEGTGEIVLPGGEIAVSGEGKYLRMPIEKIANFDREENDWRVVRIENEPDEIEI' A
#
# COMPACT_ATOMS: atom_id res chain seq x y z
N MET A 1 -28.45 -7.59 7.16
CA MET A 1 -27.53 -6.87 6.26
C MET A 1 -26.91 -5.77 7.11
N LYS A 2 -25.61 -5.87 7.46
CA LYS A 2 -24.96 -4.86 8.29
C LYS A 2 -24.33 -3.82 7.36
N GLU A 3 -24.81 -2.60 7.48
CA GLU A 3 -24.36 -1.44 6.72
C GLU A 3 -22.97 -1.04 7.24
N ASN A 4 -21.94 -1.27 6.43
CA ASN A 4 -20.58 -0.81 6.71
C ASN A 4 -20.53 0.70 6.49
N ARG A 5 -20.78 1.46 7.55
CA ARG A 5 -20.50 2.89 7.57
C ARG A 5 -18.99 3.10 7.45
N LYS A 6 -18.52 3.51 6.27
CA LYS A 6 -17.19 4.11 6.11
C LYS A 6 -17.21 5.45 6.83
N THR A 7 -16.64 5.49 8.02
CA THR A 7 -16.40 6.73 8.76
C THR A 7 -15.11 7.36 8.21
N PRO A 8 -15.13 8.63 7.75
CA PRO A 8 -13.89 9.31 7.35
C PRO A 8 -12.94 9.37 8.56
N GLY A 9 -11.68 8.96 8.37
CA GLY A 9 -10.64 8.94 9.41
C GLY A 9 -10.40 7.61 10.12
N CYS A 10 -10.96 6.49 9.66
CA CYS A 10 -10.73 5.20 10.30
C CYS A 10 -9.45 4.50 9.76
N ALA A 11 -8.35 4.64 10.50
CA ALA A 11 -7.06 4.00 10.16
C ALA A 11 -7.15 2.46 10.09
N LEU A 12 -8.07 1.83 10.84
CA LEU A 12 -8.27 0.39 10.87
C LEU A 12 -9.78 0.11 10.97
N CYS A 13 -10.39 -0.16 9.83
CA CYS A 13 -11.85 -0.22 9.63
C CYS A 13 -12.46 -1.57 9.98
N ALA A 14 -11.72 -2.65 9.74
CA ALA A 14 -12.19 -4.00 10.05
C ALA A 14 -11.00 -4.88 10.41
N GLU A 15 -11.18 -5.74 11.41
CA GLU A 15 -10.18 -6.72 11.80
C GLU A 15 -10.81 -8.11 11.93
N THR A 16 -10.09 -9.10 11.47
CA THR A 16 -10.36 -10.53 11.63
C THR A 16 -9.08 -11.22 12.11
N SER A 17 -9.16 -12.50 12.46
CA SER A 17 -7.98 -13.26 12.87
C SER A 17 -6.87 -13.33 11.82
N ARG A 18 -7.21 -13.21 10.53
CA ARG A 18 -6.25 -13.36 9.42
C ARG A 18 -6.10 -12.13 8.54
N SER A 19 -6.89 -11.07 8.72
CA SER A 19 -6.80 -9.88 7.88
C SER A 19 -7.29 -8.63 8.58
N PHE A 20 -6.83 -7.47 8.11
CA PHE A 20 -7.35 -6.17 8.50
C PHE A 20 -7.55 -5.27 7.28
N GLU A 21 -8.52 -4.37 7.38
CA GLU A 21 -8.83 -3.35 6.37
C GLU A 21 -8.59 -1.97 6.99
N GLY A 22 -8.03 -1.04 6.21
CA GLY A 22 -7.73 0.32 6.68
C GLY A 22 -7.84 1.33 5.56
N THR A 23 -7.99 2.60 5.96
CA THR A 23 -7.98 3.76 5.06
C THR A 23 -6.84 4.69 5.46
N GLY A 24 -6.31 5.45 4.51
CA GLY A 24 -5.22 6.39 4.76
C GLY A 24 -5.28 7.57 3.79
N GLU A 25 -4.74 8.69 4.24
CA GLU A 25 -4.72 9.96 3.51
C GLU A 25 -3.31 10.57 3.57
N ILE A 26 -2.85 11.15 2.47
CA ILE A 26 -1.68 12.03 2.45
C ILE A 26 -2.19 13.46 2.39
N VAL A 27 -1.76 14.27 3.36
CA VAL A 27 -2.25 15.64 3.55
C VAL A 27 -1.16 16.63 3.17
N LEU A 28 -1.52 17.65 2.39
CA LEU A 28 -0.65 18.77 2.04
C LEU A 28 -0.40 19.67 3.26
N PRO A 29 0.65 20.50 3.26
CA PRO A 29 0.91 21.45 4.35
C PRO A 29 -0.28 22.38 4.66
N GLY A 30 -1.17 22.63 3.68
CA GLY A 30 -2.39 23.42 3.85
C GLY A 30 -3.57 22.67 4.48
N GLY A 31 -3.42 21.40 4.84
CA GLY A 31 -4.48 20.57 5.42
C GLY A 31 -5.43 19.93 4.39
N GLU A 32 -5.25 20.21 3.10
CA GLU A 32 -5.98 19.53 2.03
C GLU A 32 -5.47 18.11 1.81
N ILE A 33 -6.39 17.18 1.52
CA ILE A 33 -6.05 15.79 1.20
C ILE A 33 -5.54 15.73 -0.24
N ALA A 34 -4.26 15.40 -0.42
CA ALA A 34 -3.68 15.19 -1.74
C ALA A 34 -4.17 13.88 -2.37
N VAL A 35 -4.26 12.82 -1.56
CA VAL A 35 -4.71 11.50 -1.99
C VAL A 35 -5.28 10.72 -0.82
N SER A 36 -6.29 9.90 -1.09
CA SER A 36 -6.83 8.90 -0.17
C SER A 36 -6.67 7.49 -0.74
N GLY A 37 -6.55 6.51 0.13
CA GLY A 37 -6.37 5.11 -0.24
C GLY A 37 -7.03 4.16 0.74
N GLU A 38 -7.36 2.98 0.24
CA GLU A 38 -7.93 1.90 1.05
C GLU A 38 -7.15 0.62 0.78
N GLY A 39 -6.94 -0.17 1.83
CA GLY A 39 -6.14 -1.39 1.75
C GLY A 39 -6.71 -2.52 2.60
N LYS A 40 -6.57 -3.74 2.09
CA LYS A 40 -6.81 -4.98 2.83
C LYS A 40 -5.51 -5.76 2.95
N TYR A 41 -5.16 -6.11 4.17
CA TYR A 41 -3.89 -6.73 4.50
C TYR A 41 -4.13 -8.11 5.12
N LEU A 42 -3.38 -9.11 4.65
CA LEU A 42 -3.43 -10.47 5.17
C LEU A 42 -2.30 -10.69 6.18
N ARG A 43 -2.61 -11.25 7.34
CA ARG A 43 -1.63 -11.65 8.34
C ARG A 43 -1.07 -13.02 7.99
N MET A 44 0.24 -13.07 7.74
CA MET A 44 0.96 -14.31 7.43
C MET A 44 2.28 -14.37 8.19
N PRO A 45 2.77 -15.58 8.53
CA PRO A 45 4.14 -15.75 9.03
C PRO A 45 5.16 -15.16 8.06
N ILE A 46 6.18 -14.51 8.60
CA ILE A 46 7.18 -13.77 7.80
C ILE A 46 7.95 -14.70 6.86
N GLU A 47 8.18 -15.94 7.29
CA GLU A 47 8.88 -16.97 6.52
C GLU A 47 8.13 -17.33 5.22
N LYS A 48 6.82 -17.04 5.14
CA LYS A 48 6.01 -17.29 3.93
C LYS A 48 6.02 -16.15 2.92
N ILE A 49 6.42 -14.94 3.33
CA ILE A 49 6.28 -13.73 2.49
C ILE A 49 7.59 -12.97 2.29
N ALA A 50 8.61 -13.24 3.10
CA ALA A 50 9.90 -12.55 3.07
C ALA A 50 11.06 -13.42 2.58
N ASN A 51 10.77 -14.59 1.98
CA ASN A 51 11.79 -15.33 1.26
C ASN A 51 12.07 -14.63 -0.08
N PHE A 52 12.76 -13.49 -0.01
CA PHE A 52 13.14 -12.71 -1.17
C PHE A 52 14.44 -13.27 -1.75
N ASP A 53 14.33 -13.88 -2.93
CA ASP A 53 15.48 -14.32 -3.73
C ASP A 53 15.47 -13.58 -5.07
N ARG A 54 16.49 -12.75 -5.31
CA ARG A 54 16.56 -11.92 -6.52
C ARG A 54 16.65 -12.75 -7.80
N GLU A 55 17.34 -13.88 -7.75
CA GLU A 55 17.55 -14.77 -8.90
C GLU A 55 16.29 -15.59 -9.18
N GLU A 56 15.68 -16.18 -8.14
CA GLU A 56 14.43 -16.92 -8.28
C GLU A 56 13.27 -16.02 -8.75
N ASN A 57 13.21 -14.79 -8.24
CA ASN A 57 12.12 -13.85 -8.55
C ASN A 57 12.38 -13.01 -9.81
N ASP A 58 13.46 -13.28 -10.55
CA ASP A 58 13.85 -12.61 -11.80
C ASP A 58 13.89 -11.06 -11.72
N TRP A 59 14.30 -10.53 -10.57
CA TRP A 59 14.39 -9.09 -10.35
C TRP A 59 15.60 -8.50 -11.07
N ARG A 60 15.34 -7.76 -12.16
CA ARG A 60 16.36 -7.13 -13.00
C ARG A 60 16.21 -5.62 -13.06
N VAL A 61 17.36 -4.94 -13.11
CA VAL A 61 17.40 -3.54 -13.51
C VAL A 61 17.33 -3.52 -15.04
N VAL A 62 16.21 -3.08 -15.59
CA VAL A 62 16.01 -2.96 -17.03
C VAL A 62 16.22 -1.50 -17.40
N ARG A 63 17.33 -1.20 -18.09
CA ARG A 63 17.54 0.13 -18.67
C ARG A 63 16.78 0.22 -19.99
N ILE A 64 15.94 1.22 -20.13
CA ILE A 64 15.29 1.55 -21.40
C ILE A 64 15.99 2.75 -22.03
N GLU A 65 16.06 2.79 -23.36
CA GLU A 65 16.88 3.76 -24.12
C GLU A 65 16.53 5.23 -23.84
N ASN A 66 15.30 5.51 -23.42
CA ASN A 66 14.79 6.85 -23.14
C ASN A 66 14.41 7.05 -21.66
N GLU A 67 15.08 6.34 -20.74
CA GLU A 67 14.88 6.57 -19.29
C GLU A 67 15.47 7.93 -18.90
N PRO A 68 14.67 8.88 -18.37
CA PRO A 68 15.19 10.19 -17.98
C PRO A 68 16.03 10.09 -16.71
N ASP A 69 17.20 10.74 -16.71
CA ASP A 69 18.07 10.79 -15.52
C ASP A 69 17.50 11.65 -14.39
N GLU A 70 16.67 12.64 -14.73
CA GLU A 70 16.05 13.59 -13.79
C GLU A 70 14.59 13.86 -14.16
N ILE A 71 13.76 14.11 -13.14
CA ILE A 71 12.36 14.52 -13.28
C ILE A 71 12.21 15.84 -12.51
N GLU A 72 11.85 16.93 -13.21
CA GLU A 72 11.45 18.18 -12.57
C GLU A 72 10.04 18.01 -11.97
N ILE A 73 9.87 18.43 -10.71
CA ILE A 73 8.63 18.32 -9.93
C ILE A 73 7.95 19.68 -9.85
#